data_AF-A0A8T6I4H8-F1
#
_entry.id   AF-A0A8T6I4H8-F1
#
_cell.length_a   1.000
_cell.length_b   1.000
_cell.length_c   1.000
_cell.angle_alpha   90.00
_cell.angle_beta   90.00
_cell.angle_gamma   90.00
#
_symmetry.space_group_name_H-M   'P 1'
#
loop_
_entity.id
_entity.type
_entity.pdbx_description
1 polymer ?
#
loop_
_entity_poly.entity_id
_entity_poly.type
_entity_poly.pdbx_seq_one_letter_code
_entity_poly.pdbx_strand_id
1 'polypeptide(L)'
;MNRSRRREQRATDARGVRAVAGGLSAAPIGFGAGAFLSGRYLIGDIAADPQSAGVLILGYALLGAGLAAGAMACLAVLAPPKPARIATVIAGGLSFALLVFMGSDYVMDRIDRAAAFDEAYAALPSFEVRLESTDRHRRPFSTLTFTFDGQTETRDYQALRPGGWFCRGRGHEEHALGMFEALRAAEKEPIPSAGCGRQASWTILGEPEVTDRCADDSEAFATLFATADDMIETTERRSSCRRATP
;
A
#
# COMPACT_ATOMS: atom_id res chain seq x y z
N MET A 1 -47.98 -50.20 -10.98
CA MET A 1 -47.52 -48.92 -10.38
C MET A 1 -45.98 -48.84 -10.35
N ASN A 2 -45.44 -48.50 -11.51
CA ASN A 2 -44.23 -47.76 -11.91
C ASN A 2 -42.91 -47.80 -11.11
N ARG A 3 -42.03 -48.75 -11.48
CA ARG A 3 -40.56 -48.63 -11.38
C ARG A 3 -39.98 -47.42 -12.16
N SER A 4 -40.70 -46.89 -13.15
CA SER A 4 -40.32 -45.70 -13.92
C SER A 4 -40.29 -44.43 -13.06
N ARG A 5 -41.33 -44.21 -12.23
CA ARG A 5 -41.41 -43.05 -11.32
C ARG A 5 -40.29 -43.02 -10.29
N ARG A 6 -39.84 -44.19 -9.78
CA ARG A 6 -38.70 -44.28 -8.85
C ARG A 6 -37.36 -43.94 -9.51
N ARG A 7 -37.20 -44.18 -10.82
CA ARG A 7 -35.99 -43.82 -11.56
C ARG A 7 -35.96 -42.33 -11.91
N GLU A 8 -37.12 -41.75 -12.25
CA GLU A 8 -37.25 -40.30 -12.46
C GLU A 8 -36.94 -39.52 -11.18
N GLN A 9 -37.48 -39.91 -10.02
CA GLN A 9 -37.20 -39.25 -8.74
C GLN A 9 -35.70 -39.26 -8.35
N ARG A 10 -35.00 -40.38 -8.55
CA ARG A 10 -33.55 -40.44 -8.26
C ARG A 10 -32.71 -39.57 -9.20
N ALA A 11 -33.15 -39.38 -10.44
CA ALA A 11 -32.45 -38.56 -11.41
C ALA A 11 -32.61 -37.06 -11.12
N THR A 12 -33.78 -36.61 -10.65
CA THR A 12 -34.00 -35.23 -10.19
C THR A 12 -33.22 -34.94 -8.90
N ASP A 13 -33.19 -35.86 -7.94
CA ASP A 13 -32.41 -35.72 -6.71
C ASP A 13 -30.90 -35.60 -7.00
N ALA A 14 -30.36 -36.42 -7.92
CA ALA A 14 -28.95 -36.37 -8.29
C ALA A 14 -28.56 -35.07 -9.05
N ARG A 15 -29.46 -34.51 -9.86
CA ARG A 15 -29.25 -33.21 -10.53
C ARG A 15 -29.31 -32.05 -9.54
N GLY A 16 -30.25 -32.09 -8.58
CA GLY A 16 -30.34 -31.12 -7.50
C GLY A 16 -29.09 -31.09 -6.63
N VAL A 17 -28.56 -32.26 -6.25
CA VAL A 17 -27.33 -32.37 -5.43
C VAL A 17 -26.09 -31.86 -6.19
N ARG A 18 -25.96 -32.09 -7.51
CA ARG A 18 -24.84 -31.55 -8.31
C ARG A 18 -24.92 -30.04 -8.49
N ALA A 19 -26.12 -29.47 -8.64
CA ALA A 19 -26.30 -28.03 -8.72
C ALA A 19 -25.97 -27.34 -7.38
N VAL A 20 -26.37 -27.95 -6.26
CA VAL A 20 -26.04 -27.46 -4.91
C VAL A 20 -24.54 -27.57 -4.63
N ALA A 21 -23.89 -28.68 -5.02
CA ALA A 21 -22.44 -28.83 -4.90
C ALA A 21 -21.66 -27.82 -5.78
N GLY A 22 -22.15 -27.50 -6.98
CA GLY A 22 -21.57 -26.47 -7.85
C GLY A 22 -21.78 -25.05 -7.34
N GLY A 23 -22.92 -24.76 -6.70
CA GLY A 23 -23.16 -23.47 -6.03
C GLY A 23 -22.30 -23.28 -4.77
N LEU A 24 -22.11 -24.36 -4.00
CA LEU A 24 -21.25 -24.38 -2.81
C LEU A 24 -19.77 -24.19 -3.13
N SER A 25 -19.28 -24.60 -4.30
CA SER A 25 -17.90 -24.38 -4.71
C SER A 25 -17.65 -22.99 -5.32
N ALA A 26 -18.67 -22.36 -5.92
CA ALA A 26 -18.56 -21.05 -6.53
C ALA A 26 -18.66 -19.89 -5.53
N ALA A 27 -19.41 -20.06 -4.43
CA ALA A 27 -19.60 -19.01 -3.44
C ALA A 27 -18.29 -18.55 -2.77
N PRO A 28 -17.39 -19.42 -2.28
CA PRO A 28 -16.12 -18.99 -1.68
C PRO A 28 -15.21 -18.27 -2.68
N ILE A 29 -15.23 -18.69 -3.95
CA ILE A 29 -14.44 -18.08 -5.02
C ILE A 29 -14.97 -16.67 -5.35
N GLY A 30 -16.30 -16.50 -5.40
CA GLY A 30 -16.95 -15.20 -5.58
C GLY A 30 -16.69 -14.23 -4.43
N PHE A 31 -16.68 -14.72 -3.19
CA PHE A 31 -16.34 -13.89 -2.03
C PHE A 31 -14.86 -13.53 -1.97
N GLY A 32 -13.96 -14.47 -2.26
CA GLY A 32 -12.53 -14.20 -2.35
C GLY A 32 -12.19 -13.19 -3.46
N ALA A 33 -12.79 -13.35 -4.64
CA ALA A 33 -12.63 -12.42 -5.75
C ALA A 33 -13.23 -11.04 -5.43
N GLY A 34 -14.41 -10.98 -4.79
CA GLY A 34 -15.05 -9.72 -4.38
C GLY A 34 -14.26 -8.96 -3.32
N ALA A 35 -13.71 -9.66 -2.32
CA ALA A 35 -12.83 -9.09 -1.30
C ALA A 35 -11.52 -8.58 -1.92
N PHE A 36 -10.94 -9.34 -2.85
CA PHE A 36 -9.73 -8.93 -3.56
C PHE A 36 -9.96 -7.71 -4.47
N LEU A 37 -11.05 -7.69 -5.23
CA LEU A 37 -11.37 -6.59 -6.14
C LEU A 37 -11.78 -5.31 -5.37
N SER A 38 -12.56 -5.43 -4.29
CA SER A 38 -12.87 -4.29 -3.44
C SER A 38 -11.62 -3.73 -2.76
N GLY A 39 -10.76 -4.61 -2.23
CA GLY A 39 -9.44 -4.26 -1.67
C GLY A 39 -8.53 -3.50 -2.63
N ARG A 40 -8.57 -3.84 -3.93
CA ARG A 40 -7.66 -3.28 -4.94
C ARG A 40 -8.20 -2.06 -5.68
N TYR A 41 -9.52 -1.92 -5.83
CA TYR A 41 -10.12 -0.87 -6.68
C TYR A 41 -10.96 0.16 -5.94
N LEU A 42 -11.46 -0.11 -4.73
CA LEU A 42 -12.27 0.87 -3.97
C LEU A 42 -11.45 1.73 -3.00
N ILE A 43 -10.25 1.30 -2.62
CA ILE A 43 -9.40 1.99 -1.64
C ILE A 43 -8.36 2.90 -2.29
N GLY A 44 -8.09 2.74 -3.59
CA GLY A 44 -7.07 3.51 -4.31
C GLY A 44 -7.33 5.01 -4.41
N ASP A 45 -8.60 5.45 -4.37
CA ASP A 45 -8.97 6.86 -4.60
C ASP A 45 -9.66 7.55 -3.39
N ILE A 46 -10.12 6.81 -2.38
CA ILE A 46 -10.98 7.36 -1.30
C ILE A 46 -10.21 7.60 0.01
N ALA A 47 -9.11 6.90 0.25
CA ALA A 47 -8.38 7.02 1.50
C ALA A 47 -7.16 7.92 1.36
N ALA A 48 -7.35 9.22 1.56
CA ALA A 48 -6.27 10.15 1.89
C ALA A 48 -5.72 9.92 3.32
N ASP A 49 -6.33 8.98 4.07
CA ASP A 49 -6.03 8.70 5.46
C ASP A 49 -6.11 7.17 5.71
N PRO A 50 -4.99 6.49 6.01
CA PRO A 50 -4.91 5.03 6.09
C PRO A 50 -5.85 4.42 7.16
N GLN A 51 -6.19 5.17 8.20
CA GLN A 51 -7.16 4.72 9.22
C GLN A 51 -8.59 4.63 8.67
N SER A 52 -8.98 5.56 7.80
CA SER A 52 -10.31 5.56 7.16
C SER A 52 -10.47 4.45 6.13
N ALA A 53 -9.37 4.05 5.48
CA ALA A 53 -9.33 2.91 4.54
C ALA A 53 -9.72 1.60 5.23
N GLY A 54 -9.16 1.35 6.42
CA GLY A 54 -9.40 0.10 7.16
C GLY A 54 -10.86 -0.07 7.57
N VAL A 55 -11.50 1.02 8.01
CA VAL A 55 -12.93 1.02 8.37
C VAL A 55 -13.82 0.83 7.14
N LEU A 56 -13.49 1.45 6.01
CA LEU A 56 -14.22 1.27 4.75
C LEU A 56 -14.10 -0.16 4.22
N ILE A 57 -12.91 -0.77 4.26
CA ILE A 57 -12.67 -2.16 3.89
C ILE A 57 -13.55 -3.08 4.74
N LEU A 58 -13.52 -2.91 6.06
CA LEU A 58 -14.33 -3.70 6.98
C LEU A 58 -15.83 -3.50 6.73
N GLY A 59 -16.26 -2.25 6.49
CA GLY A 59 -17.64 -1.90 6.19
C GLY A 59 -18.16 -2.57 4.91
N TYR A 60 -17.41 -2.50 3.81
CA TYR A 60 -17.77 -3.16 2.55
C TYR A 60 -17.71 -4.68 2.64
N ALA A 61 -16.73 -5.23 3.36
CA ALA A 61 -16.65 -6.66 3.64
C ALA A 61 -17.89 -7.14 4.39
N LEU A 62 -18.31 -6.43 5.45
CA LEU A 62 -19.54 -6.73 6.19
C LEU A 62 -20.81 -6.61 5.33
N LEU A 63 -20.89 -5.61 4.46
CA LEU A 63 -22.01 -5.41 3.54
C LEU A 63 -22.11 -6.56 2.51
N GLY A 64 -20.99 -6.91 1.88
CA GLY A 64 -20.90 -8.04 0.96
C GLY A 64 -21.24 -9.37 1.65
N ALA A 65 -20.81 -9.51 2.90
CA ALA A 65 -21.08 -10.70 3.69
C ALA A 65 -22.53 -10.76 4.23
N GLY A 66 -23.19 -9.63 4.44
CA GLY A 66 -24.64 -9.55 4.68
C GLY A 66 -25.45 -9.94 3.46
N LEU A 67 -25.06 -9.48 2.27
CA LEU A 67 -25.66 -9.89 1.00
C LEU A 67 -25.44 -11.38 0.72
N ALA A 68 -24.26 -11.91 1.05
CA ALA A 68 -23.93 -13.33 1.00
C ALA A 68 -24.89 -14.17 1.85
N ALA A 69 -25.05 -13.77 3.11
CA ALA A 69 -25.90 -14.45 4.07
C ALA A 69 -27.37 -14.42 3.61
N GLY A 70 -27.84 -13.28 3.08
CA GLY A 70 -29.17 -13.15 2.48
C GLY A 70 -29.37 -14.08 1.28
N ALA A 71 -28.42 -14.11 0.35
CA ALA A 71 -28.47 -15.02 -0.81
C ALA A 71 -28.43 -16.50 -0.40
N MET A 72 -27.61 -16.86 0.60
CA MET A 72 -27.57 -18.22 1.15
C MET A 72 -28.83 -18.59 1.91
N ALA A 73 -29.45 -17.67 2.65
CA ALA A 73 -30.73 -17.89 3.30
C ALA A 73 -31.84 -18.16 2.27
N CYS A 74 -31.87 -17.41 1.18
CA CYS A 74 -32.79 -17.64 0.06
C CYS A 74 -32.57 -19.02 -0.60
N LEU A 75 -31.31 -19.41 -0.83
CA LEU A 75 -30.96 -20.71 -1.40
C LEU A 75 -31.26 -21.89 -0.44
N ALA A 76 -31.06 -21.71 0.86
CA ALA A 76 -31.34 -22.71 1.88
C ALA A 76 -32.84 -23.03 2.01
N VAL A 77 -33.71 -22.03 1.77
CA VAL A 77 -35.16 -22.23 1.71
C VAL A 77 -35.55 -23.11 0.50
N LEU A 78 -34.84 -22.97 -0.62
CA LEU A 78 -35.13 -23.65 -1.89
C LEU A 78 -34.52 -25.05 -2.02
N ALA A 79 -33.57 -25.46 -1.17
CA ALA A 79 -32.89 -26.77 -1.27
C ALA A 79 -33.56 -27.87 -0.40
N PRO A 80 -34.03 -29.01 -0.93
CA PRO A 80 -34.26 -30.24 -0.14
C PRO A 80 -33.09 -31.24 -0.33
N PRO A 81 -32.67 -32.05 0.68
CA PRO A 81 -33.25 -32.33 2.01
C PRO A 81 -32.53 -31.63 3.20
N LYS A 82 -33.06 -31.78 4.43
CA LYS A 82 -32.57 -31.19 5.70
C LYS A 82 -31.04 -31.23 5.94
N PRO A 83 -30.31 -32.35 5.71
CA PRO A 83 -28.88 -32.39 5.98
C PRO A 83 -28.06 -31.51 5.01
N ALA A 84 -28.53 -31.36 3.76
CA ALA A 84 -27.88 -30.46 2.81
C ALA A 84 -27.96 -29.01 3.28
N ARG A 85 -29.13 -28.57 3.79
CA ARG A 85 -29.31 -27.21 4.37
C ARG A 85 -28.35 -26.92 5.51
N ILE A 86 -28.20 -27.89 6.43
CA ILE A 86 -27.31 -27.74 7.59
C ILE A 86 -25.85 -27.63 7.11
N ALA A 87 -25.45 -28.46 6.14
CA ALA A 87 -24.11 -28.38 5.56
C ALA A 87 -23.86 -27.06 4.84
N THR A 88 -24.83 -26.50 4.09
CA THR A 88 -24.68 -25.19 3.45
C THR A 88 -24.54 -24.06 4.48
N VAL A 89 -25.34 -24.10 5.55
CA VAL A 89 -25.29 -23.09 6.62
C VAL A 89 -23.96 -23.17 7.36
N ILE A 90 -23.49 -24.38 7.69
CA ILE A 90 -22.19 -24.58 8.36
C ILE A 90 -21.04 -24.14 7.45
N ALA A 91 -21.02 -24.55 6.18
CA ALA A 91 -19.98 -24.17 5.24
C ALA A 91 -19.97 -22.66 4.98
N GLY A 92 -21.15 -22.03 4.89
CA GLY A 92 -21.29 -20.59 4.74
C GLY A 92 -20.83 -19.84 5.98
N GLY A 93 -21.19 -20.30 7.18
CA GLY A 93 -20.72 -19.76 8.44
C GLY A 93 -19.20 -19.86 8.61
N LEU A 94 -18.61 -21.01 8.25
CA LEU A 94 -17.15 -21.21 8.25
C LEU A 94 -16.43 -20.30 7.26
N SER A 95 -16.96 -20.16 6.04
CA SER A 95 -16.39 -19.29 5.01
C SER A 95 -16.48 -17.81 5.42
N PHE A 96 -17.59 -17.41 6.02
CA PHE A 96 -17.78 -16.07 6.57
C PHE A 96 -16.80 -15.81 7.73
N ALA A 97 -16.66 -16.75 8.67
CA ALA A 97 -15.74 -16.62 9.78
C ALA A 97 -14.28 -16.50 9.30
N LEU A 98 -13.88 -17.27 8.29
CA LEU A 98 -12.56 -17.17 7.66
C LEU A 98 -12.35 -15.81 6.98
N LEU A 99 -13.34 -15.29 6.25
CA LEU A 99 -13.27 -13.97 5.62
C LEU A 99 -13.15 -12.84 6.65
N VAL A 100 -13.95 -12.88 7.72
CA VAL A 100 -13.86 -11.92 8.81
C VAL A 100 -12.49 -12.01 9.49
N PHE A 101 -11.99 -13.22 9.74
CA PHE A 101 -10.68 -13.42 10.36
C PHE A 101 -9.54 -12.87 9.49
N MET A 102 -9.50 -13.19 8.19
CA MET A 102 -8.48 -12.66 7.28
C MET A 102 -8.60 -11.14 7.11
N GLY A 103 -9.83 -10.61 7.06
CA GLY A 103 -10.07 -9.18 7.00
C GLY A 103 -9.61 -8.45 8.26
N SER A 104 -9.89 -9.02 9.45
CA SER A 104 -9.43 -8.45 10.72
C SER A 104 -7.92 -8.51 10.84
N ASP A 105 -7.28 -9.61 10.44
CA ASP A 105 -5.82 -9.76 10.50
C ASP A 105 -5.13 -8.75 9.57
N TYR A 106 -5.65 -8.58 8.36
CA TYR A 106 -5.16 -7.56 7.42
C TYR A 106 -5.33 -6.14 7.96
N VAL A 107 -6.47 -5.83 8.58
CA VAL A 107 -6.72 -4.49 9.17
C VAL A 107 -5.82 -4.26 10.38
N MET A 108 -5.64 -5.24 11.26
CA MET A 108 -4.76 -5.12 12.42
C MET A 108 -3.30 -4.95 12.00
N ASP A 109 -2.80 -5.73 11.04
CA ASP A 109 -1.45 -5.57 10.50
C ASP A 109 -1.24 -4.17 9.88
N ARG A 110 -2.27 -3.60 9.23
CA ARG A 110 -2.21 -2.22 8.73
C ARG A 110 -2.21 -1.17 9.83
N ILE A 111 -3.00 -1.36 10.90
CA ILE A 111 -3.03 -0.45 12.05
C ILE A 111 -1.70 -0.51 12.79
N ASP A 112 -1.17 -1.70 13.03
CA ASP A 112 0.12 -1.89 13.72
C ASP A 112 1.26 -1.27 12.91
N ARG A 113 1.25 -1.41 11.59
CA ARG A 113 2.22 -0.73 10.71
C ARG A 113 2.06 0.79 10.71
N ALA A 114 0.83 1.30 10.72
CA ALA A 114 0.58 2.74 10.80
C ALA A 114 1.06 3.30 12.14
N ALA A 115 0.78 2.61 13.25
CA ALA A 115 1.27 3.00 14.57
C ALA A 115 2.81 2.95 14.65
N ALA A 116 3.43 1.91 14.09
CA ALA A 116 4.89 1.81 14.02
C ALA A 116 5.50 2.91 13.14
N PHE A 117 4.82 3.29 12.05
CA PHE A 117 5.22 4.41 11.20
C PHE A 117 5.13 5.74 11.96
N ASP A 118 4.01 6.00 12.63
CA ASP A 118 3.80 7.23 13.40
C ASP A 118 4.84 7.37 14.51
N GLU A 119 5.15 6.27 15.21
CA GLU A 119 6.19 6.23 16.25
C GLU A 119 7.58 6.49 15.66
N ALA A 120 7.92 5.84 14.53
CA ALA A 120 9.19 6.05 13.86
C ALA A 120 9.34 7.48 13.33
N TYR A 121 8.25 8.03 12.77
CA TYR A 121 8.21 9.40 12.24
C TYR A 121 8.35 10.44 13.34
N ALA A 122 7.63 10.27 14.46
CA ALA A 122 7.72 11.17 15.62
C ALA A 122 9.10 11.16 16.28
N ALA A 123 9.87 10.07 16.13
CA ALA A 123 11.22 9.94 16.65
C ALA A 123 12.30 10.53 15.72
N LEU A 124 11.95 11.00 14.52
CA LEU A 124 12.92 11.54 13.57
C LEU A 124 13.59 12.82 14.09
N PRO A 125 14.93 12.90 14.12
CA PRO A 125 15.62 14.16 14.38
C PRO A 125 15.43 15.13 13.20
N SER A 126 15.50 16.44 13.44
CA SER A 126 15.56 17.42 12.34
C SER A 126 16.83 17.18 11.51
N PHE A 127 16.73 17.22 10.18
CA PHE A 127 17.86 17.01 9.28
C PHE A 127 17.73 17.80 7.99
N GLU A 128 18.87 18.08 7.38
CA GLU A 128 18.97 18.64 6.04
C GLU A 128 19.83 17.72 5.18
N VAL A 129 19.37 17.44 3.96
CA VAL A 129 20.12 16.69 2.96
C VAL A 129 20.21 17.47 1.67
N ARG A 130 21.39 17.45 1.07
CA ARG A 130 21.66 17.97 -0.26
C ARG A 130 22.13 16.84 -1.16
N LEU A 131 21.43 16.65 -2.27
CA LEU A 131 21.72 15.67 -3.29
C LEU A 131 22.15 16.38 -4.57
N GLU A 132 23.22 15.91 -5.18
CA GLU A 132 23.71 16.41 -6.47
C GLU A 132 23.90 15.25 -7.44
N SER A 133 23.41 15.43 -8.67
CA SER A 133 23.54 14.46 -9.74
C SER A 133 24.06 15.15 -10.99
N THR A 134 25.18 14.64 -11.52
CA THR A 134 25.65 15.04 -12.86
C THR A 134 24.96 14.28 -13.98
N ASP A 135 24.20 13.23 -13.64
CA ASP A 135 23.43 12.44 -14.60
C ASP A 135 22.16 13.20 -15.02
N ARG A 136 22.31 14.03 -16.05
CA ARG A 136 21.24 14.86 -16.65
C ARG A 136 20.22 14.06 -17.45
N HIS A 137 20.42 12.77 -17.66
CA HIS A 137 19.53 11.94 -18.49
C HIS A 137 18.67 10.98 -17.67
N ARG A 138 19.04 10.68 -16.42
CA ARG A 138 18.31 9.71 -15.58
C ARG A 138 17.49 10.28 -14.42
N ARG A 139 17.59 11.58 -14.08
CA ARG A 139 16.94 12.13 -12.87
C ARG A 139 16.18 13.45 -13.12
N PRO A 140 15.06 13.71 -12.41
CA PRO A 140 14.29 14.94 -12.49
C PRO A 140 15.00 16.19 -11.94
N PHE A 141 16.12 16.05 -11.23
CA PHE A 141 16.91 17.16 -10.65
C PHE A 141 18.42 17.01 -10.90
N SER A 142 19.13 18.13 -10.98
CA SER A 142 20.60 18.21 -10.90
C SER A 142 21.08 18.47 -9.47
N THR A 143 20.30 19.24 -8.71
CA THR A 143 20.55 19.52 -7.29
C THR A 143 19.22 19.50 -6.55
N LEU A 144 19.17 18.89 -5.37
CA LEU A 144 18.02 18.90 -4.49
C LEU A 144 18.49 19.16 -3.06
N THR A 145 17.83 20.07 -2.37
CA THR A 145 17.96 20.26 -0.93
C THR A 145 16.62 19.93 -0.30
N PHE A 146 16.61 19.04 0.68
CA PHE A 146 15.44 18.70 1.48
C PHE A 146 15.73 19.01 2.95
N THR A 147 14.79 19.69 3.60
CA THR A 147 14.88 20.09 5.00
C THR A 147 13.68 19.52 5.73
N PHE A 148 13.97 18.71 6.74
CA PHE A 148 13.01 18.24 7.71
C PHE A 148 13.26 18.91 9.07
N ASP A 149 12.24 19.56 9.62
CA ASP A 149 12.26 20.04 11.00
C ASP A 149 11.19 19.32 11.81
N GLY A 150 11.61 18.48 12.76
CA GLY A 150 10.71 17.75 13.65
C GLY A 150 10.01 18.62 14.69
N GLN A 151 10.49 19.84 14.95
CA GLN A 151 9.82 20.77 15.89
C GLN A 151 8.60 21.43 15.25
N THR A 152 8.71 21.84 13.99
CA THR A 152 7.66 22.53 13.24
C THR A 152 6.97 21.65 12.21
N GLU A 153 7.36 20.37 12.13
CA GLU A 153 6.92 19.38 11.14
C GLU A 153 7.00 19.89 9.69
N THR A 154 8.02 20.70 9.39
CA THR A 154 8.24 21.21 8.04
C THR A 154 9.06 20.22 7.23
N ARG A 155 8.65 20.01 5.97
CA ARG A 155 9.23 19.02 5.03
C ARG A 155 9.48 19.70 3.69
N ASP A 156 10.20 20.81 3.69
CA ASP A 156 10.36 21.63 2.50
C ASP A 156 11.50 21.09 1.61
N TYR A 157 11.33 21.15 0.30
CA TYR A 157 12.41 20.86 -0.65
C TYR A 157 12.59 21.97 -1.68
N GLN A 158 13.82 22.09 -2.16
CA GLN A 158 14.20 22.93 -3.29
C GLN A 158 14.98 22.09 -4.28
N ALA A 159 14.51 22.01 -5.52
CA ALA A 159 15.13 21.23 -6.58
C ALA A 159 15.47 22.11 -7.76
N LEU A 160 16.71 22.03 -8.24
CA LEU A 160 17.11 22.54 -9.54
C LEU A 160 16.93 21.42 -10.57
N ARG A 161 15.97 21.58 -11.48
CA ARG A 161 15.72 20.63 -12.57
C ARG A 161 16.69 20.87 -13.74
N PRO A 162 16.99 19.82 -14.53
CA PRO A 162 17.69 19.97 -15.80
C PRO A 162 17.03 21.05 -16.67
N GLY A 163 17.84 21.92 -17.27
CA GLY A 163 17.33 23.07 -18.05
C GLY A 163 17.12 24.36 -17.25
N GLY A 164 17.50 24.37 -15.96
CA GLY A 164 17.57 25.60 -15.15
C GLY A 164 16.22 26.02 -14.58
N TRP A 165 15.44 25.09 -14.03
CA TRP A 165 14.20 25.42 -13.33
C TRP A 165 14.36 25.16 -11.84
N PHE A 166 14.15 26.17 -11.01
CA PHE A 166 14.09 26.03 -9.56
C PHE A 166 12.66 25.74 -9.13
N CYS A 167 12.43 24.54 -8.59
CA CYS A 167 11.17 24.10 -8.03
C CYS A 167 11.26 24.06 -6.51
N ARG A 168 10.21 24.54 -5.84
CA ARG A 168 10.04 24.43 -4.39
C ARG A 168 8.75 23.72 -4.08
N GLY A 169 8.76 22.84 -3.10
CA GLY A 169 7.58 22.11 -2.68
C GLY A 169 7.71 21.56 -1.27
N ARG A 170 6.75 20.72 -0.90
CA ARG A 170 6.68 20.05 0.40
C ARG A 170 6.53 18.55 0.22
N GLY A 171 7.42 17.80 0.86
CA GLY A 171 7.34 16.35 0.93
C GLY A 171 6.24 15.85 1.88
N HIS A 172 5.87 14.58 1.68
CA HIS A 172 5.04 13.80 2.58
C HIS A 172 5.88 13.24 3.74
N GLU A 173 5.22 12.74 4.79
CA GLU A 173 5.86 12.15 5.96
C GLU A 173 6.71 10.93 5.58
N GLU A 174 6.19 10.10 4.67
CA GLU A 174 6.87 8.92 4.12
C GLU A 174 8.21 9.27 3.48
N HIS A 175 8.32 10.44 2.83
CA HIS A 175 9.56 10.88 2.21
C HIS A 175 10.61 11.26 3.25
N ALA A 176 10.21 11.86 4.37
CA ALA A 176 11.15 12.23 5.43
C ALA A 176 11.72 10.98 6.11
N LEU A 177 10.87 10.01 6.44
CA LEU A 177 11.32 8.73 7.00
C LEU A 177 12.21 7.98 6.01
N GLY A 178 11.76 7.81 4.76
CA GLY A 178 12.54 7.12 3.73
C GLY A 178 13.88 7.79 3.44
N MET A 179 13.93 9.13 3.43
CA MET A 179 15.18 9.86 3.26
C MET A 179 16.12 9.64 4.45
N PHE A 180 15.62 9.68 5.69
CA PHE A 180 16.44 9.44 6.88
C PHE A 180 16.99 8.01 6.93
N GLU A 181 16.16 7.01 6.63
CA GLU A 181 16.61 5.61 6.56
C GLU A 181 17.68 5.41 5.48
N ALA A 182 17.50 6.02 4.31
CA ALA A 182 18.48 5.98 3.23
C ALA A 182 19.80 6.70 3.60
N LEU A 183 19.73 7.83 4.33
CA LEU A 183 20.92 8.50 4.86
C LEU A 183 21.69 7.61 5.83
N ARG A 184 20.99 6.97 6.77
CA ARG A 184 21.60 6.04 7.74
C ARG A 184 22.16 4.79 7.07
N ALA A 185 21.59 4.35 5.96
CA ALA A 185 22.17 3.28 5.15
C ALA A 185 23.44 3.76 4.42
N ALA A 186 23.39 4.94 3.80
CA ALA A 186 24.52 5.55 3.08
C ALA A 186 25.72 5.86 4.00
N GLU A 187 25.48 6.17 5.27
CA GLU A 187 26.54 6.34 6.29
C GLU A 187 27.44 5.11 6.44
N LYS A 188 26.90 3.91 6.24
CA LYS A 188 27.62 2.65 6.48
C LYS A 188 28.50 2.24 5.30
N GLU A 189 28.38 2.93 4.17
CA GLU A 189 29.04 2.54 2.94
C GLU A 189 30.44 3.16 2.80
N PRO A 190 31.37 2.45 2.13
CA PRO A 190 32.71 2.96 1.89
C PRO A 190 32.68 4.13 0.90
N ILE A 191 33.48 5.16 1.18
CA ILE A 191 33.66 6.30 0.27
C ILE A 191 34.57 5.85 -0.89
N PRO A 192 34.10 5.84 -2.14
CA PRO A 192 34.91 5.44 -3.29
C PRO A 192 36.00 6.47 -3.57
N SER A 193 37.12 6.01 -4.14
CA SER A 193 38.34 6.79 -4.34
C SER A 193 38.39 7.59 -5.66
N ALA A 194 37.33 7.57 -6.48
CA ALA A 194 37.31 8.20 -7.80
C ALA A 194 35.95 8.87 -8.11
N GLY A 195 35.95 9.77 -9.09
CA GLY A 195 34.89 10.73 -9.39
C GLY A 195 33.48 10.15 -9.43
N CYS A 196 32.54 10.90 -8.84
CA CYS A 196 31.16 10.49 -8.63
C CYS A 196 30.18 11.20 -9.55
N GLY A 197 29.29 10.44 -10.19
CA GLY A 197 28.11 11.01 -10.83
C GLY A 197 27.02 11.48 -9.85
N ARG A 198 27.04 10.97 -8.61
CA ARG A 198 26.04 11.27 -7.57
C ARG A 198 26.67 11.55 -6.22
N GLN A 199 26.33 12.68 -5.64
CA GLN A 199 26.87 13.14 -4.38
C GLN A 199 25.74 13.46 -3.41
N ALA A 200 25.97 13.20 -2.14
CA ALA A 200 25.08 13.58 -1.07
C ALA A 200 25.88 14.17 0.08
N SER A 201 25.36 15.23 0.68
CA SER A 201 25.80 15.76 1.97
C SER A 201 24.59 15.95 2.86
N TRP A 202 24.79 15.83 4.17
CA TRP A 202 23.70 15.99 5.13
C TRP A 202 24.19 16.47 6.48
N THR A 203 23.26 17.10 7.20
CA THR A 203 23.40 17.47 8.60
C THR A 203 22.20 16.93 9.36
N ILE A 204 22.45 16.22 10.45
CA ILE A 204 21.42 15.76 11.39
C ILE A 204 21.61 16.55 12.68
N LEU A 205 20.51 17.04 13.26
CA LEU A 205 20.55 17.84 14.48
C LEU A 205 21.25 17.07 15.61
N GLY A 206 22.32 17.65 16.14
CA GLY A 206 23.11 17.06 17.22
C GLY A 206 24.24 16.13 16.76
N GLU A 207 24.42 15.94 15.45
CA GLU A 207 25.48 15.12 14.85
C GLU A 207 26.45 15.99 14.02
N PRO A 208 27.70 15.54 13.81
CA PRO A 208 28.62 16.23 12.91
C PRO A 208 28.11 16.20 11.46
N GLU A 209 28.37 17.28 10.72
CA GLU A 209 28.05 17.35 9.29
C GLU A 209 28.79 16.27 8.50
N VAL A 210 28.06 15.59 7.61
CA VAL A 210 28.63 14.64 6.66
C VAL A 210 28.70 15.32 5.29
N THR A 211 29.92 15.69 4.91
CA THR A 211 30.21 16.32 3.62
C THR A 211 30.62 15.28 2.57
N ASP A 212 30.19 15.49 1.32
CA ASP A 212 30.72 14.86 0.11
C ASP A 212 30.77 13.33 0.11
N ARG A 213 29.65 12.69 0.44
CA ARG A 213 29.51 11.25 0.27
C ARG A 213 29.17 10.95 -1.19
N CYS A 214 30.00 10.12 -1.79
CA CYS A 214 29.88 9.69 -3.16
C CYS A 214 29.52 8.22 -3.20
N ALA A 215 28.52 7.85 -3.99
CA ALA A 215 28.39 6.48 -4.48
C ALA A 215 27.54 6.43 -5.76
N ASP A 216 28.14 6.00 -6.87
CA ASP A 216 27.42 5.88 -8.16
C ASP A 216 26.53 4.62 -8.19
N ASP A 217 27.00 3.51 -7.60
CA ASP A 217 26.38 2.17 -7.73
C ASP A 217 25.91 1.55 -6.39
N SER A 218 25.79 2.37 -5.35
CA SER A 218 25.29 1.92 -4.05
C SER A 218 23.78 1.72 -4.03
N GLU A 219 23.32 0.68 -3.34
CA GLU A 219 21.89 0.46 -3.08
C GLU A 219 21.32 1.55 -2.16
N ALA A 220 22.05 1.98 -1.13
CA ALA A 220 21.60 3.04 -0.23
C ALA A 220 21.44 4.39 -0.95
N PHE A 221 22.40 4.76 -1.80
CA PHE A 221 22.32 5.96 -2.63
C PHE A 221 21.25 5.82 -3.72
N ALA A 222 21.08 4.64 -4.31
CA ALA A 222 20.00 4.41 -5.25
C ALA A 222 18.63 4.68 -4.61
N THR A 223 18.43 4.17 -3.38
CA THR A 223 17.22 4.42 -2.57
C THR A 223 17.08 5.90 -2.21
N LEU A 224 18.14 6.56 -1.75
CA LEU A 224 18.13 7.99 -1.40
C LEU A 224 17.67 8.86 -2.57
N PHE A 225 18.23 8.65 -3.76
CA PHE A 225 17.83 9.38 -4.96
C PHE A 225 16.45 8.94 -5.49
N ALA A 226 16.05 7.68 -5.31
CA ALA A 226 14.70 7.23 -5.67
C ALA A 226 13.63 7.88 -4.78
N THR A 227 13.87 8.00 -3.47
CA THR A 227 12.97 8.73 -2.55
C THR A 227 12.88 10.21 -2.93
N ALA A 228 13.99 10.83 -3.32
CA ALA A 228 13.99 12.22 -3.79
C ALA A 228 13.20 12.41 -5.10
N ASP A 229 13.32 11.47 -6.03
CA ASP A 229 12.57 11.47 -7.29
C ASP A 229 11.07 11.29 -7.07
N ASP A 230 10.70 10.29 -6.27
CA ASP A 230 9.31 10.00 -5.89
C ASP A 230 8.69 11.21 -5.18
N MET A 231 9.44 11.87 -4.29
CA MET A 231 9.00 13.11 -3.66
C MET A 231 8.69 14.20 -4.68
N ILE A 232 9.54 14.43 -5.68
CA ILE A 232 9.29 15.44 -6.72
C ILE A 232 8.08 15.04 -7.57
N GLU A 233 7.97 13.78 -7.97
CA GLU A 233 6.90 13.29 -8.84
C GLU A 233 5.53 13.40 -8.17
N THR A 234 5.40 12.92 -6.93
CA THR A 234 4.15 12.92 -6.17
C THR A 234 3.70 14.33 -5.78
N THR A 235 4.64 15.27 -5.65
CA THR A 235 4.35 16.65 -5.21
C THR A 235 4.38 17.68 -6.36
N GLU A 236 4.65 17.27 -7.60
CA GLU A 236 4.88 18.17 -8.75
C GLU A 236 3.72 19.16 -8.93
N ARG A 237 2.47 18.69 -8.81
CA ARG A 237 1.26 19.52 -8.96
C ARG A 237 1.15 20.65 -7.93
N ARG A 238 1.80 20.52 -6.78
CA ARG A 238 1.78 21.49 -5.66
C ARG A 238 3.08 22.28 -5.56
N SER A 239 4.05 21.98 -6.43
CA SER A 239 5.35 22.65 -6.44
C SER A 239 5.28 23.99 -7.17
N SER A 240 5.97 25.00 -6.66
CA SER A 240 6.17 26.26 -7.35
C SER A 240 7.49 26.22 -8.11
N CYS A 241 7.44 26.22 -9.45
CA CYS A 241 8.64 26.24 -10.29
C CYS A 241 8.84 27.62 -10.93
N ARG A 242 10.07 28.12 -10.90
CA ARG A 242 10.49 29.35 -11.58
C ARG A 242 11.75 29.07 -12.38
N ARG A 243 11.85 29.65 -13.57
CA ARG A 243 13.07 29.54 -14.38
C ARG A 243 14.20 30.29 -13.67
N ALA A 244 15.34 29.64 -13.51
CA ALA A 244 16.58 30.25 -13.05
C ALA A 244 16.87 31.44 -13.96
N THR A 245 16.93 32.63 -13.39
CA THR A 245 17.30 33.84 -14.13
C THR A 245 18.79 33.72 -14.45
N PRO A 246 19.21 33.85 -15.72
CA PRO A 246 20.61 33.75 -16.11
C PRO A 246 21.47 34.88 -15.51
#